data_AF-A0A2E9TP18-F1
#
_entry.id   AF-A0A2E9TP18-F1
#
_cell.length_a   1.000
_cell.length_b   1.000
_cell.length_c   1.000
_cell.angle_alpha   90.00
_cell.angle_beta   90.00
_cell.angle_gamma   90.00
#
_symmetry.space_group_name_H-M   'P 1'
#
loop_
_entity.id
_entity.type
_entity.pdbx_description
1 polymer ?
#
loop_
_entity_poly.entity_id
_entity_poly.type
_entity_poly.pdbx_seq_one_letter_code
_entity_poly.pdbx_strand_id
1 'polypeptide(L)'
;MEPNKASTRNAWDAVASITTQIRDGSLDPALTDWITARGFTLTSTVFSSVCRFDDGVYTGTLVDHQGHAWEFLADLNDPHGSELEDVTANLGPKSPDHPNADLCDLVTMAIYYQREQQVAA
;
A
#
# COMPACT_ATOMS: atom_id res chain seq x y z
N MET A 1 5.96 -19.56 3.56
CA MET A 1 6.19 -19.22 4.97
C MET A 1 4.80 -19.08 5.60
N GLU A 2 4.44 -19.90 6.58
CA GLU A 2 3.10 -19.79 7.20
C GLU A 2 3.07 -18.65 8.22
N PRO A 3 2.04 -17.76 8.21
CA PRO A 3 1.90 -16.66 9.15
C PRO A 3 1.45 -17.18 10.53
N ASN A 4 2.31 -17.91 11.22
CA ASN A 4 1.98 -18.57 12.49
C ASN A 4 2.42 -17.75 13.73
N LYS A 5 2.86 -16.50 13.54
CA LYS A 5 3.23 -15.56 14.61
C LYS A 5 2.23 -14.41 14.66
N ALA A 6 1.87 -13.97 15.87
CA ALA A 6 0.93 -12.88 16.10
C ALA A 6 1.33 -11.58 15.38
N SER A 7 2.63 -11.28 15.29
CA SER A 7 3.15 -10.11 14.59
C SER A 7 2.82 -10.11 13.09
N THR A 8 2.91 -11.27 12.43
CA THR A 8 2.58 -11.41 11.01
C THR A 8 1.08 -11.23 10.77
N ARG A 9 0.24 -11.72 11.68
CA ARG A 9 -1.21 -11.49 11.62
C ARG A 9 -1.54 -10.01 11.81
N ASN A 10 -0.89 -9.34 12.75
CA ASN A 10 -1.10 -7.91 12.97
C ASN A 10 -0.69 -7.08 11.74
N ALA A 11 0.42 -7.42 11.08
CA ALA A 11 0.83 -6.78 9.83
C ALA A 11 -0.20 -7.02 8.71
N TRP A 12 -0.69 -8.26 8.57
CA TRP A 12 -1.74 -8.60 7.62
C TRP A 12 -3.02 -7.79 7.86
N ASP A 13 -3.50 -7.77 9.11
CA ASP A 13 -4.72 -7.05 9.48
C ASP A 13 -4.57 -5.54 9.28
N ALA A 14 -3.38 -4.98 9.54
CA ALA A 14 -3.08 -3.57 9.28
C ALA A 14 -3.16 -3.24 7.78
N VAL A 15 -2.49 -4.04 6.93
CA VAL A 15 -2.53 -3.89 5.46
C VAL A 15 -3.95 -4.05 4.92
N ALA A 16 -4.67 -5.08 5.37
CA ALA A 16 -6.04 -5.34 4.94
C ALA A 16 -6.99 -4.20 5.33
N SER A 17 -6.85 -3.69 6.56
CA SER A 17 -7.67 -2.60 7.09
C SER A 17 -7.46 -1.30 6.32
N ILE A 18 -6.21 -0.86 6.17
CA ILE A 18 -5.93 0.40 5.45
C ILE A 18 -6.30 0.30 3.97
N THR A 19 -6.07 -0.87 3.34
CA THR A 19 -6.49 -1.12 1.96
C THR A 19 -8.01 -1.03 1.82
N THR A 20 -8.77 -1.59 2.76
CA THR A 20 -10.23 -1.50 2.75
C THR A 20 -10.70 -0.05 2.91
N GLN A 21 -10.13 0.69 3.86
CA GLN A 21 -10.52 2.07 4.14
C GLN A 21 -10.27 3.03 2.96
N ILE A 22 -9.21 2.80 2.17
CA ILE A 22 -9.00 3.57 0.93
C ILE A 22 -9.99 3.14 -0.15
N ARG A 23 -10.21 1.83 -0.34
CA ARG A 23 -11.09 1.29 -1.39
C ARG A 23 -12.54 1.72 -1.21
N ASP A 24 -13.03 1.75 0.02
CA ASP A 24 -14.41 2.15 0.33
C ASP A 24 -14.57 3.66 0.61
N GLY A 25 -13.45 4.41 0.61
CA GLY A 25 -13.43 5.84 0.86
C GLY A 25 -13.68 6.24 2.31
N SER A 26 -13.71 5.29 3.25
CA SER A 26 -13.93 5.59 4.67
C SER A 26 -12.75 6.29 5.34
N LEU A 27 -11.53 6.23 4.77
CA LEU A 27 -10.43 7.06 5.24
C LEU A 27 -10.62 8.53 4.82
N ASP A 28 -10.70 8.76 3.52
CA ASP A 28 -10.96 10.06 2.90
C ASP A 28 -11.34 9.85 1.43
N PRO A 29 -12.58 10.15 1.01
CA PRO A 29 -13.00 9.95 -0.38
C PRO A 29 -12.16 10.73 -1.40
N ALA A 30 -11.65 11.92 -1.03
CA ALA A 30 -10.83 12.72 -1.93
C ALA A 30 -9.46 12.09 -2.18
N LEU A 31 -8.91 11.36 -1.19
CA LEU A 31 -7.70 10.56 -1.39
C LEU A 31 -7.96 9.37 -2.33
N THR A 32 -9.10 8.70 -2.17
CA THR A 32 -9.53 7.61 -3.06
C THR A 32 -9.64 8.07 -4.53
N ASP A 33 -10.24 9.25 -4.73
CA ASP A 33 -10.33 9.88 -6.06
C ASP A 33 -8.95 10.26 -6.60
N TRP A 34 -8.07 10.83 -5.76
CA TRP A 34 -6.70 11.19 -6.15
C TRP A 34 -5.91 9.97 -6.63
N ILE A 35 -5.98 8.85 -5.90
CA ILE A 35 -5.31 7.59 -6.28
C ILE A 35 -5.83 7.10 -7.64
N THR A 36 -7.14 7.11 -7.84
CA THR A 36 -7.77 6.66 -9.09
C THR A 36 -7.38 7.56 -10.26
N ALA A 37 -7.30 8.88 -10.04
CA ALA A 37 -6.87 9.84 -11.05
C ALA A 37 -5.41 9.65 -11.50
N ARG A 38 -4.56 9.02 -10.68
CA ARG A 38 -3.18 8.62 -11.04
C ARG A 38 -3.10 7.30 -11.80
N GLY A 39 -4.24 6.67 -12.11
CA GLY A 39 -4.31 5.46 -12.93
C GLY A 39 -4.21 4.15 -12.15
N PHE A 40 -4.27 4.20 -10.82
CA PHE A 40 -4.29 3.00 -9.98
C PHE A 40 -5.69 2.40 -9.90
N THR A 41 -5.79 1.10 -10.16
CA THR A 41 -7.04 0.34 -10.03
C THR A 41 -7.20 -0.12 -8.58
N LEU A 42 -8.10 0.54 -7.83
CA LEU A 42 -8.30 0.31 -6.39
C LEU A 42 -8.56 -1.15 -6.00
N THR A 43 -9.28 -1.92 -6.82
CA THR A 43 -9.59 -3.33 -6.54
C THR A 43 -8.35 -4.22 -6.50
N SER A 44 -7.27 -3.81 -7.19
CA SER A 44 -6.00 -4.54 -7.27
C SER A 44 -4.84 -3.84 -6.56
N THR A 45 -5.00 -2.58 -6.17
CA THR A 45 -4.00 -1.82 -5.39
C THR A 45 -4.11 -2.18 -3.91
N VAL A 46 -2.96 -2.41 -3.27
CA VAL A 46 -2.85 -2.70 -1.84
C VAL A 46 -2.01 -1.61 -1.19
N PHE A 47 -2.37 -1.19 0.03
CA PHE A 47 -1.67 -0.13 0.75
C PHE A 47 -0.93 -0.74 1.94
N SER A 48 0.38 -0.50 2.05
CA SER A 48 1.13 -0.94 3.22
C SER A 48 0.87 -0.02 4.41
N SER A 49 0.77 1.28 4.14
CA SER A 49 0.56 2.33 5.14
C SER A 49 0.08 3.59 4.45
N VAL A 50 -0.82 4.32 5.12
CA VAL A 50 -1.22 5.67 4.75
C VAL A 50 -1.28 6.49 6.03
N CYS A 51 -0.61 7.63 6.03
CA CYS A 51 -0.52 8.55 7.15
C CYS A 51 -1.01 9.92 6.69
N ARG A 52 -1.84 10.58 7.50
CA ARG A 52 -2.16 11.99 7.31
C ARG A 52 -1.03 12.82 7.91
N PHE A 53 -0.33 13.58 7.07
CA PHE A 53 0.76 14.46 7.47
C PHE A 53 0.23 15.82 7.93
N ASP A 54 -0.75 16.37 7.20
CA ASP A 54 -1.44 17.64 7.51
C ASP A 54 -2.89 17.59 7.01
N ASP A 55 -3.65 18.68 7.16
CA ASP A 55 -4.99 18.81 6.63
C ASP A 55 -5.01 18.69 5.09
N GLY A 56 -5.64 17.63 4.59
CA GLY A 56 -5.66 17.31 3.16
C GLY A 56 -4.31 16.83 2.59
N VAL A 57 -3.30 16.53 3.43
CA VAL A 57 -2.01 16.02 2.98
C VAL A 57 -1.76 14.61 3.52
N TYR A 58 -1.61 13.65 2.62
CA TYR A 58 -1.39 12.24 2.93
C TYR A 58 -0.06 11.76 2.36
N THR A 59 0.57 10.82 3.04
CA THR A 59 1.73 10.10 2.52
C THR A 59 1.60 8.62 2.81
N GLY A 60 2.19 7.79 1.97
CA GLY A 60 2.14 6.36 2.17
C GLY A 60 2.87 5.60 1.09
N THR A 61 2.72 4.29 1.17
CA THR A 61 3.24 3.36 0.17
C THR A 61 2.11 2.44 -0.28
N LEU A 62 1.98 2.29 -1.59
CA LEU A 62 1.04 1.39 -2.22
C LEU A 62 1.79 0.38 -3.09
N VAL A 63 1.17 -0.76 -3.33
CA VAL A 63 1.62 -1.82 -4.22
C VAL A 63 0.59 -1.97 -5.32
N ASP A 64 1.01 -1.83 -6.57
CA ASP A 64 0.12 -1.97 -7.72
C ASP A 64 -0.15 -3.44 -8.09
N HIS A 65 -0.96 -3.64 -9.13
CA HIS A 65 -1.31 -4.98 -9.61
C HIS A 65 -0.12 -5.79 -10.16
N GLN A 66 1.00 -5.15 -10.50
CA GLN A 66 2.22 -5.80 -10.99
C GLN A 66 3.18 -6.12 -9.84
N GLY A 67 2.84 -5.71 -8.62
CA GLY A 67 3.69 -5.86 -7.45
C GLY A 67 4.76 -4.77 -7.35
N HIS A 68 4.65 -3.67 -8.12
CA HIS A 68 5.53 -2.52 -7.95
C HIS A 68 5.09 -1.72 -6.73
N ALA A 69 6.06 -1.25 -5.94
CA ALA A 69 5.78 -0.39 -4.82
C ALA A 69 6.02 1.08 -5.18
N TRP A 70 5.06 1.91 -4.79
CA TRP A 70 5.04 3.33 -5.06
C TRP A 70 4.95 4.09 -3.75
N GLU A 71 5.84 5.05 -3.55
CA GLU A 71 5.71 6.04 -2.47
C GLU A 71 4.96 7.26 -3.00
N PHE A 72 4.06 7.80 -2.19
CA PHE A 72 3.28 8.96 -2.56
C PHE A 72 3.25 10.03 -1.48
N LEU A 73 3.13 11.27 -1.95
CA LEU A 73 2.67 12.43 -1.21
C LEU A 73 1.45 12.96 -1.96
N ALA A 74 0.28 12.91 -1.36
CA ALA A 74 -0.95 13.44 -1.92
C ALA A 74 -1.33 14.70 -1.17
N ASP A 75 -1.10 15.85 -1.79
CA ASP A 75 -1.70 17.11 -1.37
C ASP A 75 -3.02 17.29 -2.14
N LEU A 76 -4.13 17.12 -1.42
CA LEU A 76 -5.48 17.21 -1.96
C LEU A 76 -5.94 18.66 -2.18
N ASN A 77 -5.23 19.63 -1.60
CA ASN A 77 -5.51 21.05 -1.75
C ASN A 77 -4.69 21.68 -2.89
N ASP A 78 -3.49 21.15 -3.16
CA ASP A 78 -2.62 21.57 -4.26
C ASP A 78 -2.07 20.38 -5.08
N PRO A 79 -2.58 20.14 -6.29
CA PRO A 79 -2.07 19.09 -7.18
C PRO A 79 -0.58 19.21 -7.51
N HIS A 80 0.02 20.40 -7.44
CA HIS A 80 1.45 20.62 -7.68
C HIS A 80 2.32 20.23 -6.48
N GLY A 81 1.75 20.15 -5.27
CA GLY A 81 2.41 19.65 -4.07
C GLY A 81 2.40 18.12 -3.94
N SER A 82 1.78 17.43 -4.89
CA SER A 82 1.69 15.97 -4.90
C SER A 82 2.89 15.31 -5.61
N GLU A 83 3.42 14.24 -5.01
CA GLU A 83 4.51 13.43 -5.55
C GLU A 83 4.11 11.94 -5.61
N LEU A 84 4.66 11.23 -6.60
CA LEU A 84 4.47 9.80 -6.78
C LEU A 84 5.73 9.22 -7.41
N GLU A 85 6.38 8.29 -6.71
CA GLU A 85 7.65 7.69 -7.12
C GLU A 85 7.56 6.17 -7.13
N ASP A 86 8.02 5.53 -8.22
CA ASP A 86 8.24 4.09 -8.27
C ASP A 86 9.53 3.76 -7.52
N VAL A 87 9.38 3.20 -6.32
CA VAL A 87 10.51 2.85 -5.45
C VAL A 87 10.86 1.36 -5.52
N THR A 88 10.27 0.61 -6.47
CA THR A 88 10.40 -0.85 -6.55
C THR A 88 11.86 -1.31 -6.55
N ALA A 89 12.72 -0.63 -7.31
CA ALA A 89 14.15 -0.95 -7.38
C ALA A 89 14.91 -0.65 -6.07
N ASN A 90 14.39 0.28 -5.26
CA ASN A 90 14.99 0.74 -4.01
C ASN A 90 14.50 -0.06 -2.79
N LEU A 91 13.56 -1.00 -2.97
CA LEU A 91 12.94 -1.77 -1.89
C LEU A 91 13.89 -2.71 -1.16
N GLY A 92 14.95 -3.20 -1.80
CA GLY A 92 15.87 -4.18 -1.20
C GLY A 92 15.16 -5.53 -0.90
N PRO A 93 15.33 -6.15 0.30
CA PRO A 93 14.84 -7.50 0.60
C PRO A 93 13.31 -7.61 0.80
N LYS A 94 12.52 -6.61 0.41
CA LYS A 94 11.05 -6.58 0.65
C LYS A 94 10.24 -7.48 -0.27
N SER A 95 10.86 -8.12 -1.27
CA SER A 95 10.18 -9.17 -2.03
C SER A 95 9.94 -10.38 -1.12
N PRO A 96 8.70 -10.92 -0.98
CA PRO A 96 8.41 -12.06 -0.11
C PRO A 96 9.20 -13.33 -0.42
N ASP A 97 9.73 -13.46 -1.65
CA ASP A 97 10.56 -14.60 -2.06
C ASP A 97 12.04 -14.44 -1.66
N HIS A 98 12.42 -13.26 -1.19
CA HIS A 98 13.78 -12.98 -0.76
C HIS A 98 14.07 -13.68 0.59
N PRO A 99 15.23 -14.34 0.76
CA PRO A 99 15.52 -15.10 1.99
C PRO A 99 15.55 -14.25 3.27
N ASN A 100 15.74 -12.94 3.12
CA ASN A 100 15.75 -11.97 4.22
C ASN A 100 14.46 -11.13 4.31
N ALA A 101 13.39 -11.52 3.61
CA ALA A 101 12.11 -10.83 3.70
C ALA A 101 11.51 -10.98 5.10
N ASP A 102 10.93 -9.90 5.62
CA ASP A 102 10.22 -9.92 6.90
C ASP A 102 8.74 -9.62 6.68
N LEU A 103 7.88 -10.61 6.90
CA LEU A 103 6.42 -10.42 6.82
C LEU A 103 5.86 -9.54 7.96
N CYS A 104 6.66 -9.08 8.91
CA CYS A 104 6.27 -8.04 9.86
C CYS A 104 6.46 -6.63 9.29
N ASP A 105 7.27 -6.46 8.24
CA ASP A 105 7.37 -5.22 7.48
C ASP A 105 6.12 -5.02 6.61
N LEU A 106 5.51 -3.85 6.70
CA LEU A 106 4.21 -3.60 6.05
C LEU A 106 4.30 -3.58 4.53
N VAL A 107 5.44 -3.16 3.96
CA VAL A 107 5.62 -3.16 2.49
C VAL A 107 5.76 -4.59 1.99
N THR A 108 6.59 -5.39 2.65
CA THR A 108 6.73 -6.82 2.38
C THR A 108 5.40 -7.54 2.53
N MET A 109 4.64 -7.24 3.59
CA MET A 109 3.30 -7.77 3.82
C MET A 109 2.31 -7.31 2.74
N ALA A 110 2.36 -6.06 2.29
CA ALA A 110 1.50 -5.58 1.21
C ALA A 110 1.75 -6.32 -0.11
N ILE A 111 3.02 -6.56 -0.46
CA ILE A 111 3.38 -7.36 -1.65
C ILE A 111 2.88 -8.80 -1.49
N TYR A 112 3.07 -9.41 -0.32
CA TYR A 112 2.57 -10.76 -0.04
C TYR A 112 1.04 -10.84 -0.14
N TYR A 113 0.34 -9.92 0.53
CA TYR A 113 -1.12 -9.81 0.53
C TYR A 113 -1.68 -9.60 -0.88
N GLN A 114 -1.04 -8.75 -1.68
CA GLN A 114 -1.41 -8.49 -3.08
C GLN A 114 -1.36 -9.78 -3.92
N ARG A 115 -0.30 -10.59 -3.75
CA ARG A 115 -0.17 -11.89 -4.45
C ARG A 115 -1.23 -12.89 -4.01
N GLU A 116 -1.53 -12.96 -2.71
CA GLU A 116 -2.59 -13.83 -2.19
C GLU A 116 -3.97 -13.45 -2.75
N GLN A 117 -4.24 -12.14 -2.91
CA GLN A 117 -5.47 -11.68 -3.58
C GLN A 117 -5.54 -12.10 -5.05
N GLN A 118 -4.41 -12.14 -5.77
CA GLN A 118 -4.36 -12.58 -7.17
C GLN A 118 -4.56 -14.09 -7.33
N VAL A 119 -4.04 -14.90 -6.42
CA VAL A 119 -4.22 -16.37 -6.46
C VAL A 119 -5.68 -16.76 -6.15
N ALA A 120 -6.37 -15.94 -5.35
CA ALA A 120 -7.76 -16.18 -4.95
C ALA A 120 -8.82 -15.62 -5.93
N ALA A 121 -8.42 -14.85 -6.94
CA ALA A 121 -9.30 -14.22 -7.94
C ALA A 121 -9.52 -15.09 -9.18
#